data_AF-A0AA35SE61-F1
#
_entry.id   AF-A0AA35SE61-F1
#
_cell.length_a   1.000
_cell.length_b   1.000
_cell.length_c   1.000
_cell.angle_alpha   90.00
_cell.angle_beta   90.00
_cell.angle_gamma   90.00
#
_symmetry.space_group_name_H-M   'P 1'
#
loop_
_entity.id
_entity.type
_entity.pdbx_description
1 polymer ?
#
loop_
_entity_poly.entity_id
_entity_poly.type
_entity_poly.pdbx_seq_one_letter_code
_entity_poly.pdbx_strand_id
1 'polypeptide(L)' 'MANAVSATLVAVTGCCPFVDPPFAILIGPLTVLFYHGGCYIEYLLKLHDGARVFPVHAVSGFWGLLCVGEYGAPL' A
#
# COMPACT_ATOMS: atom_id res chain seq x y z
N MET A 1 -6.75 10.27 -7.79
CA MET A 1 -6.01 11.07 -6.79
C MET A 1 -6.36 10.65 -5.36
N ALA A 2 -7.59 10.87 -4.88
CA ALA A 2 -7.98 10.56 -3.49
C ALA A 2 -7.65 9.12 -3.05
N ASN A 3 -7.98 8.13 -3.87
CA ASN A 3 -7.71 6.71 -3.56
C ASN A 3 -6.21 6.36 -3.48
N ALA A 4 -5.36 7.08 -4.22
CA ALA A 4 -3.92 6.86 -4.15
C ALA A 4 -3.35 7.45 -2.84
N VAL A 5 -3.85 8.60 -2.41
CA VAL A 5 -3.47 9.21 -1.12
C VAL A 5 -3.91 8.32 0.04
N SER A 6 -5.16 7.81 0.01
CA SER A 6 -5.61 6.87 1.05
C SER A 6 -4.81 5.57 1.04
N ALA A 7 -4.50 5.01 -0.15
CA ALA A 7 -3.66 3.83 -0.28
C ALA A 7 -2.27 4.04 0.36
N THR A 8 -1.63 5.19 0.15
CA THR A 8 -0.33 5.50 0.78
C THR A 8 -0.41 5.60 2.31
N LEU A 9 -1.49 6.18 2.85
CA LEU A 9 -1.72 6.21 4.30
C LEU A 9 -1.87 4.80 4.87
N VAL A 10 -2.63 3.94 4.17
CA VAL A 10 -2.84 2.55 4.61
C VAL A 10 -1.54 1.76 4.57
N ALA A 11 -0.74 1.89 3.51
CA ALA A 11 0.55 1.21 3.42
C ALA A 11 1.49 1.58 4.56
N VAL A 12 1.54 2.86 4.97
CA VAL A 12 2.40 3.27 6.09
C VAL A 12 1.86 2.85 7.45
N THR A 13 0.57 2.59 7.60
CA THR A 13 -0.08 2.32 8.91
C THR A 13 0.58 1.15 9.65
N GLY A 14 0.86 0.04 8.95
CA GLY A 14 1.44 -1.17 9.56
C GLY A 14 2.94 -1.09 9.81
N CYS A 15 3.66 -0.24 9.07
CA CYS A 15 5.13 -0.15 9.15
C CYS A 15 5.66 1.11 9.82
N CYS A 16 4.80 2.10 10.08
CA CYS A 16 5.14 3.40 10.65
C CYS A 16 6.12 3.35 11.84
N PRO A 17 5.94 2.50 12.87
CA PRO A 17 6.85 2.52 14.02
C PRO A 17 8.21 1.85 13.75
N PHE A 18 8.38 1.18 12.60
CA PHE A 18 9.56 0.38 12.29
C PHE A 18 10.44 1.00 11.21
N VAL A 19 9.91 1.90 10.37
CA VAL A 19 10.62 2.43 9.20
C VAL A 19 11.15 3.84 9.45
N ASP A 20 12.42 4.10 9.10
CA ASP A 20 12.99 5.43 9.19
C ASP A 20 12.39 6.40 8.15
N PRO A 21 12.41 7.73 8.40
CA PRO A 21 11.83 8.73 7.50
C PRO A 21 12.28 8.65 6.03
N PRO A 22 13.56 8.35 5.69
CA PRO A 22 13.97 8.20 4.30
C PRO A 22 13.26 7.03 3.59
N PHE A 23 13.01 5.93 4.30
CA PHE A 23 12.29 4.78 3.74
C PHE A 23 10.80 5.05 3.65
N ALA A 24 10.21 5.76 4.62
CA ALA A 24 8.81 6.19 4.55
C ALA A 24 8.52 7.03 3.27
N ILE A 25 9.46 7.87 2.85
CA ILE A 25 9.35 8.67 1.60
C ILE A 25 9.31 7.76 0.36
N LEU A 26 9.97 6.59 0.38
CA LEU A 26 9.98 5.63 -0.73
C LEU A 26 8.71 4.75 -0.76
N ILE A 27 8.19 4.38 0.42
CA ILE A 27 7.02 3.49 0.55
C ILE A 27 5.78 4.10 -0.12
N GLY A 28 5.57 5.41 0.03
CA GLY A 28 4.42 6.12 -0.57
C GLY A 28 4.33 5.97 -2.10
N PRO A 29 5.30 6.49 -2.88
CA PRO A 29 5.31 6.35 -4.33
C PRO A 29 5.23 4.89 -4.81
N LEU A 30 5.93 3.96 -4.14
CA LEU A 30 5.87 2.54 -4.50
C LEU A 30 4.48 1.93 -4.27
N THR A 31 3.76 2.36 -3.22
CA THR A 31 2.39 1.92 -2.94
C THR A 31 1.45 2.19 -4.11
N VAL A 32 1.66 3.25 -4.88
CA VAL A 32 0.83 3.56 -6.06
C VAL A 32 0.90 2.44 -7.10
N LEU A 33 2.05 1.77 -7.25
CA LEU A 33 2.20 0.62 -8.14
C LEU A 33 1.35 -0.56 -7.65
N PHE A 34 1.38 -0.84 -6.35
CA PHE A 34 0.57 -1.89 -5.72
C PHE A 34 -0.93 -1.60 -5.84
N TYR A 35 -1.35 -0.36 -5.60
CA TYR A 35 -2.73 0.08 -5.79
C TYR A 35 -3.22 -0.18 -7.23
N HIS A 36 -2.43 0.20 -8.23
CA HIS A 36 -2.76 -0.05 -9.64
C HIS A 36 -2.75 -1.55 -9.97
N GLY A 37 -1.84 -2.33 -9.38
CA GLY A 37 -1.84 -3.79 -9.46
C GLY A 37 -3.15 -4.39 -8.92
N GLY A 38 -3.64 -3.91 -7.78
CA GLY A 38 -4.94 -4.32 -7.23
C GLY A 38 -6.11 -3.98 -8.17
N CYS A 39 -6.13 -2.77 -8.75
CA CYS A 39 -7.13 -2.39 -9.75
C CYS A 39 -7.08 -3.29 -11.00
N TYR A 40 -5.87 -3.69 -11.41
CA TYR A 40 -5.67 -4.57 -12.54
C TYR A 40 -6.13 -6.01 -12.23
N ILE A 41 -5.91 -6.49 -11.01
CA ILE A 41 -6.45 -7.78 -10.53
C ILE A 41 -7.98 -7.77 -10.59
N GLU A 42 -8.63 -6.72 -10.09
CA GLU A 42 -10.10 -6.58 -10.17
C GLU A 42 -10.59 -6.62 -11.62
N TYR A 43 -9.91 -5.90 -12.52
CA TYR A 43 -10.22 -5.91 -13.95
C TYR A 43 -10.10 -7.31 -14.55
N LEU A 44 -9.01 -8.04 -14.28
CA LEU A 44 -8.80 -9.40 -14.78
C LEU A 44 -9.85 -10.38 -14.26
N LEU A 45 -10.21 -10.27 -12.98
CA LEU A 45 -11.19 -11.13 -12.33
C LEU A 45 -12.64 -10.71 -12.60
N LYS A 46 -12.86 -9.60 -13.33
CA LYS A 46 -14.17 -8.99 -13.58
C LYS A 46 -14.94 -8.71 -12.27
N LEU A 47 -14.19 -8.36 -11.22
CA LEU A 47 -14.75 -7.93 -9.94
C LEU A 47 -15.01 -6.42 -10.00
N HIS A 48 -16.14 -5.99 -9.43
CA HIS A 48 -16.48 -4.57 -9.36
C HIS A 48 -16.48 -4.10 -7.91
N ASP A 49 -15.33 -3.60 -7.47
CA ASP A 49 -15.23 -2.86 -6.20
C ASP A 49 -15.49 -1.37 -6.46
N GLY A 50 -16.75 -0.97 -6.25
CA GLY A 50 -17.18 0.42 -6.48
C GLY A 50 -16.49 1.44 -5.58
N ALA A 51 -16.00 1.03 -4.40
CA ALA A 51 -15.32 1.89 -3.45
C ALA A 51 -13.79 1.73 -3.47
N ARG A 52 -13.26 0.79 -4.28
CA ARG A 52 -11.82 0.48 -4.39
C ARG A 52 -11.23 0.06 -3.04
N VAL A 53 -12.02 -0.56 -2.18
CA VAL A 53 -11.60 -1.03 -0.84
C VAL A 53 -10.47 -2.04 -0.94
N PHE A 54 -10.58 -3.03 -1.84
CA PHE A 54 -9.57 -4.06 -2.03
C PHE A 54 -8.19 -3.50 -2.43
N PRO A 55 -8.04 -2.68 -3.49
CA PRO A 55 -6.75 -2.13 -3.87
C PRO A 55 -6.21 -1.11 -2.85
N VAL A 56 -7.08 -0.32 -2.22
CA VAL A 56 -6.67 0.68 -1.19
C VAL A 56 -6.24 0.00 0.11
N HIS A 57 -6.98 -1.01 0.58
CA HIS A 57 -6.75 -1.57 1.92
C HIS A 57 -5.96 -2.87 1.87
N ALA A 58 -6.45 -3.87 1.15
CA ALA A 58 -5.83 -5.19 1.14
C ALA A 58 -4.48 -5.17 0.42
N VAL A 59 -4.44 -4.67 -0.81
CA VAL A 59 -3.21 -4.72 -1.63
C VAL A 59 -2.15 -3.73 -1.13
N SER A 60 -2.56 -2.50 -0.84
CA SER A 60 -1.62 -1.48 -0.34
C SER A 60 -1.19 -1.74 1.10
N GLY A 61 -2.08 -2.23 1.96
CA GLY A 61 -1.74 -2.65 3.32
C GLY A 61 -0.81 -3.86 3.36
N PHE A 62 -0.99 -4.82 2.45
CA PHE A 62 -0.07 -5.95 2.28
C PHE A 62 1.35 -5.48 1.91
N TRP A 63 1.48 -4.53 0.98
CA TRP A 63 2.78 -3.91 0.68
C TRP A 63 3.39 -3.25 1.92
N GLY A 64 2.59 -2.55 2.72
CA GLY A 64 3.01 -1.99 4.00
C GLY A 64 3.61 -3.01 4.96
N LEU A 65 2.97 -4.18 5.09
CA LEU A 65 3.47 -5.27 5.92
C LEU A 65 4.81 -5.83 5.43
N LEU A 66 4.98 -5.97 4.11
CA LEU A 66 6.28 -6.39 3.53
C LEU A 66 7.39 -5.38 3.84
N CYS A 67 7.07 -4.07 3.81
CA CYS A 67 8.04 -3.02 4.14
C CYS A 67 8.59 -3.11 5.56
N VAL A 68 7.88 -3.74 6.51
CA VAL A 68 8.41 -3.99 7.86
C VAL A 68 9.61 -4.93 7.81
N GLY A 69 9.57 -5.98 6.97
CA GLY A 69 10.68 -6.92 6.83
C GLY A 69 11.88 -6.32 6.08
N GLU A 70 11.62 -5.49 5.08
CA GLU A 70 12.67 -4.92 4.21
C GLU A 70 13.34 -3.67 4.79
N TYR A 71 12.57 -2.81 5.47
CA TYR A 71 13.02 -1.50 5.93
C TYR A 71 12.86 -1.30 7.45
N GLY A 72 12.40 -2.32 8.17
CA GLY A 72 12.24 -2.26 9.62
C GLY A 72 13.58 -2.21 10.33
N ALA A 73 13.78 -1.20 11.18
CA ALA A 73 14.87 -1.19 12.14
C ALA A 73 14.60 -2.26 13.23
N PRO A 74 15.63 -2.97 13.70
CA PRO A 74 15.48 -3.88 14.83
C PRO A 74 15.00 -3.11 16.07
N LEU A 75 14.02 -3.70 16.77
CA LEU A 75 13.48 -3.20 18.03
C LEU A 75 14.52 -3.18 19.15
#